data_AF-A0A348ZJ10-F1
#
_entry.id   AF-A0A348ZJ10-F1
#
_cell.length_a   1.000
_cell.length_b   1.000
_cell.length_c   1.000
_cell.angle_alpha   90.00
_cell.angle_beta   90.00
_cell.angle_gamma   90.00
#
_symmetry.space_group_name_H-M   'P 1'
#
loop_
_entity.id
_entity.type
_entity.pdbx_description
1 polymer ?
#
loop_
_entity_poly.entity_id
_entity_poly.type
_entity_poly.pdbx_seq_one_letter_code
_entity_poly.pdbx_strand_id
1 'polypeptide(L)'
;MFVNYADESGRDREVQPDIKVFIAEEGDQVRIEITVINGSPCLWSERLFESLWSEKGGGLGIGLYLMRQLITEAGDTLQAFTPTQEPMIFVISLPRSL
;
A
#
# COMPACT_ATOMS: atom_id res chain seq x y z
N MET A 1 2.60 -8.73 1.26
CA MET A 1 2.06 -7.36 1.45
C MET A 1 1.54 -6.82 0.12
N PHE A 2 2.39 -6.56 -0.88
CA PHE A 2 1.98 -6.03 -2.19
C PHE A 2 1.36 -7.04 -3.14
N VAL A 3 1.56 -8.34 -2.92
CA VAL A 3 0.86 -9.37 -3.71
C VAL A 3 -0.65 -9.24 -3.58
N ASN A 4 -1.18 -8.79 -2.43
CA ASN A 4 -2.63 -8.61 -2.22
C ASN A 4 -3.21 -7.41 -2.98
N TYR A 5 -2.38 -6.43 -3.35
CA TYR A 5 -2.78 -5.28 -4.18
C TYR A 5 -2.37 -5.50 -5.64
N ALA A 6 -1.24 -6.16 -5.91
CA ALA A 6 -0.78 -6.51 -7.25
C ALA A 6 -1.67 -7.57 -7.92
N ASP A 7 -2.47 -8.34 -7.15
CA ASP A 7 -3.54 -9.21 -7.67
C ASP A 7 -4.76 -8.41 -8.17
N GLU A 8 -4.59 -7.10 -8.41
CA GLU A 8 -5.59 -6.18 -8.94
C GLU A 8 -5.95 -6.43 -10.41
N SER A 9 -5.06 -7.04 -11.19
CA SER A 9 -5.36 -7.65 -12.47
C SER A 9 -5.91 -9.04 -12.17
N GLY A 10 -7.12 -9.36 -12.66
CA GLY A 10 -7.72 -10.66 -12.44
C GLY A 10 -6.80 -11.82 -12.86
N ARG A 11 -7.32 -13.04 -12.83
CA ARG A 11 -6.61 -14.27 -13.23
C ARG A 11 -6.10 -14.29 -14.70
N ASP A 12 -6.04 -13.15 -15.39
CA ASP A 12 -5.29 -12.89 -16.62
C ASP A 12 -3.84 -12.55 -16.28
N ARG A 13 -2.99 -13.57 -16.41
CA ARG A 13 -1.55 -13.58 -16.15
C ARG A 13 -0.70 -12.73 -17.11
N GLU A 14 -1.25 -11.74 -17.82
CA GLU A 14 -0.51 -11.06 -18.89
C GLU A 14 0.36 -9.90 -18.44
N VAL A 15 0.10 -9.28 -17.28
CA VAL A 15 0.88 -8.13 -16.81
C VAL A 15 1.55 -8.45 -15.48
N GLN A 16 2.88 -8.56 -15.48
CA GLN A 16 3.64 -8.62 -14.23
C GLN A 16 3.60 -7.26 -13.54
N PRO A 17 3.35 -7.19 -12.22
CA PRO A 17 3.36 -5.94 -11.49
C PRO A 17 4.77 -5.34 -11.51
N ASP A 18 4.89 -4.09 -11.95
CA ASP A 18 6.13 -3.33 -11.89
C ASP A 18 6.14 -2.52 -10.60
N ILE A 19 6.96 -2.91 -9.64
CA ILE A 19 6.96 -2.36 -8.28
C ILE A 19 8.17 -1.47 -8.10
N LYS A 20 7.92 -0.18 -7.88
CA LYS A 20 8.93 0.78 -7.44
C LYS A 20 8.91 0.88 -5.93
N VAL A 21 10.08 0.73 -5.32
CA VAL A 21 10.31 0.99 -3.89
C VAL A 21 11.31 2.13 -3.76
N PHE A 22 10.92 3.21 -3.11
CA PHE A 22 11.79 4.32 -2.75
C PHE A 22 11.99 4.32 -1.23
N ILE A 23 13.23 4.49 -0.81
CA ILE A 23 13.61 4.51 0.61
C ILE A 23 14.44 5.77 0.84
N ALA A 24 14.04 6.58 1.81
CA ALA A 24 14.75 7.77 2.22
C ALA A 24 14.82 7.88 3.74
N GLU A 25 15.92 8.45 4.22
CA GLU A 25 16.02 8.90 5.61
C GLU A 25 15.44 10.32 5.71
N GLU A 26 14.48 10.53 6.61
CA GLU A 26 13.86 11.82 6.90
C GLU A 26 13.95 12.09 8.41
N GLY A 27 15.01 12.77 8.83
CA GLY A 27 15.26 13.05 10.25
C GLY A 27 15.57 11.76 11.02
N ASP A 28 14.72 11.45 12.01
CA ASP A 28 14.85 10.24 12.85
C ASP A 28 13.94 9.09 12.36
N GLN A 29 13.49 9.18 11.10
CA GLN A 29 12.61 8.20 10.48
C GLN A 29 13.17 7.72 9.14
N VAL A 30 12.81 6.49 8.80
CA VAL A 30 12.97 5.92 7.47
C VAL A 30 11.60 5.94 6.80
N ARG A 31 11.52 6.64 5.67
CA ARG A 31 10.33 6.70 4.82
C ARG A 31 10.49 5.72 3.67
N ILE A 32 9.53 4.81 3.54
CA ILE A 32 9.45 3.82 2.47
C ILE A 32 8.20 4.12 1.65
N GLU A 33 8.38 4.46 0.37
CA GLU A 33 7.29 4.61 -0.59
C GLU A 33 7.25 3.41 -1.52
N ILE A 34 6.05 2.90 -1.76
CA ILE A 34 5.85 1.71 -2.60
C ILE A 34 4.75 2.00 -3.59
N THR A 35 5.08 1.88 -4.88
CA THR A 35 4.20 2.21 -6.00
C THR A 35 4.18 1.05 -6.97
N VAL A 36 2.99 0.66 -7.42
CA VAL A 36 2.84 -0.25 -8.57
C VAL A 36 2.76 0.62 -9.82
N ILE A 37 3.83 0.72 -10.60
CA ILE A 37 3.96 1.68 -11.72
C ILE A 37 2.85 1.49 -12.75
N ASN A 38 2.46 0.24 -12.99
CA ASN A 38 1.37 -0.16 -13.90
C ASN A 38 0.03 -0.37 -13.18
N GLY A 39 -0.09 0.08 -11.94
CA GLY A 39 -1.32 0.03 -11.16
C GLY A 39 -2.33 1.09 -11.60
N SER A 40 -3.61 0.82 -11.34
CA SER A 40 -4.67 1.80 -11.59
C SER A 40 -4.75 2.82 -10.44
N PRO A 41 -5.24 4.04 -10.71
CA PRO A 41 -5.64 4.95 -9.64
C PRO A 41 -6.74 4.31 -8.79
N CYS A 42 -6.64 4.46 -7.47
CA CYS A 42 -7.68 4.04 -6.53
C CYS A 42 -8.30 5.28 -5.88
N LEU A 43 -9.60 5.48 -6.09
CA LEU A 43 -10.31 6.68 -5.65
C LEU A 43 -10.52 6.74 -4.14
N TRP A 44 -10.43 5.59 -3.46
CA TRP A 44 -10.71 5.44 -2.03
C TRP A 44 -9.53 4.81 -1.30
N SER A 45 -8.33 5.35 -1.53
CA SER A 45 -7.07 4.78 -1.02
C SER A 45 -7.08 4.52 0.49
N GLU A 46 -7.59 5.45 1.30
CA GLU A 46 -7.65 5.28 2.75
C GLU A 46 -8.67 4.23 3.20
N ARG A 47 -9.69 3.93 2.38
CA ARG A 47 -10.69 2.89 2.69
C ARG A 47 -10.12 1.49 2.56
N LEU A 48 -9.00 1.31 1.87
CA LEU A 48 -8.28 0.03 1.83
C LEU A 48 -7.89 -0.48 3.23
N PHE A 49 -7.84 0.42 4.21
CA PHE A 49 -7.53 0.09 5.59
C PHE A 49 -8.78 -0.14 6.45
N GLU A 50 -9.99 -0.05 5.90
CA GLU A 50 -11.22 -0.46 6.59
C GLU A 50 -11.29 -1.99 6.65
N SER A 51 -11.59 -2.52 7.83
CA SER A 51 -11.82 -3.96 7.98
C SER A 51 -12.99 -4.40 7.10
N LEU A 52 -12.81 -5.52 6.40
CA LEU A 52 -13.80 -6.11 5.49
C LEU A 52 -14.14 -5.28 4.26
N TRP A 53 -13.39 -4.22 3.97
CA TRP A 53 -13.58 -3.44 2.74
C TRP A 53 -12.64 -3.91 1.63
N SER A 54 -13.18 -4.02 0.42
CA SER A 54 -12.40 -4.31 -0.79
C SER A 54 -13.01 -3.57 -1.97
N GLU A 55 -12.19 -2.79 -2.68
CA GLU A 55 -12.62 -2.07 -3.88
C GLU A 55 -13.13 -3.01 -4.98
N LYS A 56 -12.54 -4.21 -5.10
CA LYS A 56 -12.80 -5.16 -6.18
C LYS A 56 -13.60 -6.39 -5.75
N GLY A 57 -14.00 -6.49 -4.48
CA GLY A 57 -14.85 -7.57 -3.96
C GLY A 57 -14.26 -8.99 -3.99
N GLY A 58 -13.01 -9.17 -4.43
CA GLY A 58 -12.35 -10.48 -4.56
C GLY A 58 -11.59 -10.94 -3.31
N GLY A 59 -11.26 -10.02 -2.39
CA GLY A 59 -10.56 -10.31 -1.15
C GLY A 59 -11.43 -10.03 0.07
N LEU A 60 -11.10 -10.68 1.20
CA LEU A 60 -11.79 -10.47 2.49
C LEU A 60 -11.64 -9.05 3.06
N GLY A 61 -10.78 -8.19 2.48
CA GLY A 61 -10.56 -6.83 2.98
C GLY A 61 -9.82 -6.75 4.32
N ILE A 62 -9.11 -7.82 4.71
CA ILE A 62 -8.43 -7.88 6.02
C ILE A 62 -6.92 -7.60 5.94
N GLY A 63 -6.29 -7.84 4.79
CA GLY A 63 -4.83 -7.82 4.67
C GLY A 63 -4.22 -6.44 4.94
N LEU A 64 -4.75 -5.41 4.29
CA LEU A 64 -4.27 -4.03 4.46
C LEU A 64 -4.71 -3.43 5.80
N TYR A 65 -5.90 -3.76 6.28
CA TYR A 65 -6.36 -3.43 7.63
C TYR A 65 -5.38 -3.94 8.70
N LEU A 66 -5.10 -5.25 8.72
CA LEU A 66 -4.18 -5.87 9.69
C LEU A 66 -2.78 -5.27 9.60
N MET A 67 -2.31 -4.95 8.39
CA MET A 67 -1.00 -4.33 8.21
C MET A 67 -0.95 -2.94 8.86
N ARG A 68 -1.98 -2.12 8.67
CA ARG A 68 -2.07 -0.82 9.35
C ARG A 68 -2.10 -0.99 10.86
N GLN A 69 -2.80 -1.99 11.39
CA GLN A 69 -2.77 -2.27 12.84
C GLN A 69 -1.36 -2.62 13.31
N LEU A 70 -0.65 -3.53 12.63
CA LEU A 70 0.71 -3.94 13.02
C LEU A 70 1.71 -2.77 13.01
N ILE A 71 1.66 -1.93 11.98
CA ILE A 71 2.53 -0.76 11.86
C ILE A 71 2.17 0.26 12.94
N THR A 72 0.90 0.55 13.14
CA THR A 72 0.45 1.45 14.22
C THR A 72 0.83 0.92 15.61
N GLU A 73 0.72 -0.38 15.86
CA GLU A 73 1.14 -1.03 17.12
C GLU A 73 2.66 -0.92 17.36
N ALA A 74 3.46 -0.85 16.30
CA ALA A 74 4.90 -0.58 16.39
C ALA A 74 5.23 0.91 16.69
N GLY A 75 4.22 1.79 16.72
CA GLY A 75 4.40 3.24 16.88
C GLY A 75 4.51 4.00 15.56
N ASP A 76 4.22 3.33 14.44
CA ASP A 76 4.57 3.78 13.09
C ASP A 76 3.34 4.16 12.27
N THR A 77 3.55 4.62 11.04
CA THR A 77 2.43 5.01 10.17
C THR A 77 2.46 4.30 8.83
N LEU A 78 1.27 3.88 8.39
CA LEU A 78 0.99 3.43 7.02
C LEU A 78 -0.12 4.31 6.44
N GLN A 79 0.13 4.87 5.28
CA GLN A 79 -0.78 5.74 4.54
C GLN A 79 -0.86 5.29 3.07
N ALA A 80 -1.97 5.62 2.41
CA ALA A 80 -2.16 5.36 0.99
C ALA A 80 -2.64 6.62 0.27
N PHE A 81 -1.90 7.03 -0.76
CA PHE A 81 -2.19 8.22 -1.54
C PHE A 81 -2.38 7.85 -3.01
N THR A 82 -3.39 8.42 -3.65
CA THR A 82 -3.56 8.31 -5.10
C THR A 82 -3.51 9.72 -5.69
N PRO A 83 -2.36 10.15 -6.25
CA PRO A 83 -2.32 11.40 -7.01
C PRO A 83 -3.27 11.30 -8.21
N THR A 84 -3.80 12.44 -8.67
CA THR A 84 -4.84 12.45 -9.71
C THR A 84 -4.32 11.81 -11.01
N GLN A 85 -4.94 10.70 -11.44
CA GLN A 85 -4.56 9.89 -12.62
C GLN A 85 -3.22 9.15 -12.51
N GLU A 86 -2.60 9.10 -11.33
CA GLU A 86 -1.38 8.33 -11.10
C GLU A 86 -1.67 7.06 -10.29
N PRO A 87 -0.77 6.06 -10.33
CA PRO A 87 -0.89 4.88 -9.50
C PRO A 87 -0.86 5.23 -8.01
N MET A 88 -1.51 4.40 -7.20
CA MET A 88 -1.44 4.53 -5.74
C MET A 88 -0.01 4.39 -5.22
N ILE A 89 0.30 5.19 -4.21
CA ILE A 89 1.53 5.15 -3.43
C ILE A 89 1.17 4.76 -1.99
N PHE A 90 1.77 3.67 -1.51
CA PHE A 90 1.80 3.35 -0.09
C PHE A 90 3.01 4.00 0.55
N VAL A 91 2.82 4.66 1.70
CA VAL A 91 3.89 5.31 2.44
C VAL A 91 3.94 4.72 3.85
N ILE A 92 5.11 4.19 4.20
CA ILE A 92 5.42 3.68 5.52
C ILE A 92 6.49 4.59 6.14
N SER A 93 6.24 5.07 7.36
CA SER A 93 7.23 5.80 8.14
C SER A 93 7.58 5.00 9.38
N LEU A 94 8.83 4.55 9.46
CA LEU A 94 9.38 3.77 10.58
C LEU A 94 10.42 4.62 11.33
N PRO A 95 10.58 4.50 12.65
CA PRO A 95 11.67 5.12 13.39
C PRO A 95 12.97 4.49 12.96
N ARG A 96 14.01 5.30 12.98
CA ARG A 96 15.38 4.81 12.90
C ARG A 96 15.66 3.99 14.17
N SER A 97 15.98 2.71 14.04
CA SER A 97 16.47 1.96 15.21
C SER A 97 17.82 2.54 15.63
N LEU A 98 17.99 2.80 16.93
CA LEU A 98 19.28 3.15 17.54
C LEU A 98 20.28 2.00 17.42
#